data_AF-A0A259DA35-F1
#
_entry.id   AF-A0A259DA35-F1
#
_cell.length_a   1.000
_cell.length_b   1.000
_cell.length_c   1.000
_cell.angle_alpha   90.00
_cell.angle_beta   90.00
_cell.angle_gamma   90.00
#
_symmetry.space_group_name_H-M   'P 1'
#
loop_
_entity.id
_entity.type
_entity.pdbx_description
1 polymer ?
#
loop_
_entity_poly.entity_id
_entity_poly.type
_entity_poly.pdbx_seq_one_letter_code
_entity_poly.pdbx_strand_id
1 'polypeptide(L)'
;DIYALNLSSGGLTQLTNAPSIETAPSFSPDGSQITFESDRTGTPQIYVMPASGGEGTRISGGAGRYGTPVWSPRGDFIAFTKQNEGRFHIGVMRTDGSEERLLTASFLDEGLTWAPNGRVLMFTRETAGAEGQTSLWSVDITGRNLKQIATDGPASDPAWSPLLP
;
A
#
# COMPACT_ATOMS: atom_id res chain seq x y z
N ASP A 1 -6.83 15.31 2.15
CA ASP A 1 -5.63 15.93 2.75
C ASP A 1 -4.96 15.02 3.75
N ILE A 2 -3.63 15.09 3.78
CA ILE A 2 -2.75 14.33 4.66
C ILE A 2 -2.21 15.27 5.74
N TYR A 3 -2.20 14.79 6.99
CA TYR A 3 -1.67 15.51 8.14
C TYR A 3 -0.65 14.65 8.89
N ALA A 4 0.35 15.30 9.49
CA ALA A 4 1.31 14.69 10.39
C ALA A 4 1.12 15.24 11.81
N LEU A 5 1.03 14.33 12.79
CA LEU A 5 0.98 14.66 14.22
C LEU A 5 2.32 14.34 14.88
N ASN A 6 2.95 15.33 15.48
CA ASN A 6 4.08 15.12 16.36
C ASN A 6 3.55 14.60 17.72
N LEU A 7 3.91 13.37 18.08
CA LEU A 7 3.39 12.72 19.29
C LEU A 7 3.93 13.31 20.61
N SER A 8 5.13 13.91 20.60
CA SER A 8 5.72 14.48 21.82
C SER A 8 5.21 15.89 22.12
N SER A 9 4.99 16.70 21.07
CA SER A 9 4.50 18.08 21.22
C SER A 9 2.99 18.21 21.02
N GLY A 10 2.33 17.23 20.41
CA GLY A 10 0.94 17.34 19.94
C GLY A 10 0.78 18.26 18.72
N GLY A 11 1.87 18.73 18.12
CA GLY A 11 1.84 19.63 16.98
C GLY A 11 1.30 18.96 15.72
N LEU A 12 0.26 19.55 15.11
CA LEU A 12 -0.37 19.07 13.88
C LEU A 12 0.14 19.90 12.68
N THR A 13 0.63 19.22 11.65
CA THR A 13 1.11 19.84 10.40
C THR A 13 0.29 19.30 9.23
N GLN A 14 -0.27 20.19 8.42
CA GLN A 14 -0.90 19.82 7.15
C GLN A 14 0.19 19.60 6.10
N LEU A 15 0.23 18.43 5.49
CA LEU A 15 1.26 18.06 4.50
C LEU A 15 0.79 18.31 3.06
N THR A 16 -0.52 18.25 2.83
CA THR A 16 -1.13 18.45 1.53
C THR A 16 -2.40 19.31 1.63
N ASN A 17 -2.68 20.08 0.58
CA ASN A 17 -3.82 20.99 0.50
C ASN A 17 -4.25 21.16 -0.96
N ALA A 18 -4.78 20.07 -1.54
CA ALA A 18 -5.19 20.01 -2.93
C ALA A 18 -6.69 19.74 -3.04
N PRO A 19 -7.39 20.19 -4.11
CA PRO A 19 -8.81 19.90 -4.33
C PRO A 19 -9.05 18.48 -4.85
N SER A 20 -8.32 17.50 -4.29
CA SER A 20 -8.32 16.08 -4.65
C SER A 20 -8.42 15.22 -3.40
N ILE A 21 -8.87 13.98 -3.53
CA ILE A 21 -8.77 13.00 -2.45
C ILE A 21 -7.30 12.59 -2.31
N GLU A 22 -6.80 12.64 -1.08
CA GLU A 22 -5.44 12.26 -0.73
C GLU A 22 -5.47 11.45 0.56
N THR A 23 -4.99 10.20 0.49
CA THR A 23 -5.16 9.20 1.55
C THR A 23 -4.03 8.18 1.54
N ALA A 24 -4.10 7.21 2.46
CA ALA A 24 -3.18 6.09 2.63
C ALA A 24 -1.69 6.50 2.62
N PRO A 25 -1.27 7.45 3.49
CA PRO A 25 0.13 7.83 3.60
C PRO A 25 0.96 6.70 4.21
N SER A 26 2.18 6.51 3.70
CA SER A 26 3.18 5.62 4.27
C SER A 26 4.56 6.27 4.21
N PHE A 27 5.24 6.34 5.35
CA PHE A 27 6.60 6.88 5.43
C PHE A 27 7.62 5.94 4.80
N SER A 28 8.63 6.52 4.14
CA SER A 28 9.87 5.82 3.85
C SER A 28 10.57 5.41 5.16
N PRO A 29 11.37 4.32 5.17
CA PRO A 29 11.97 3.80 6.39
C PRO A 29 13.00 4.76 7.03
N ASP A 30 13.57 5.68 6.24
CA ASP A 30 14.44 6.75 6.72
C ASP A 30 13.66 8.00 7.19
N GLY A 31 12.33 8.00 7.06
CA GLY A 31 11.45 9.11 7.42
C GLY A 31 11.57 10.34 6.52
N SER A 32 12.30 10.27 5.41
CA SER A 32 12.54 11.43 4.54
C SER A 32 11.40 11.73 3.57
N GLN A 33 10.58 10.72 3.25
CA GLN A 33 9.53 10.79 2.23
C GLN A 33 8.24 10.12 2.69
N ILE A 34 7.15 10.45 2.01
CA ILE A 34 5.83 9.84 2.18
C ILE A 34 5.33 9.41 0.79
N THR A 35 4.94 8.15 0.66
CA THR A 35 4.10 7.70 -0.46
C THR A 35 2.64 7.82 -0.08
N PHE A 36 1.77 8.17 -1.02
CA PHE A 36 0.34 8.35 -0.77
C PHE A 36 -0.49 8.15 -2.05
N GLU A 37 -1.78 7.96 -1.87
CA GLU A 37 -2.77 7.87 -2.94
C GLU A 37 -3.35 9.25 -3.23
N SER A 38 -3.48 9.63 -4.51
CA SER A 38 -4.20 10.84 -4.92
C SER A 38 -4.97 10.63 -6.22
N ASP A 39 -6.18 11.18 -6.29
CA ASP A 39 -7.03 11.18 -7.50
C ASP A 39 -6.92 12.46 -8.33
N ARG A 40 -5.94 13.33 -8.04
CA ARG A 40 -5.74 14.64 -8.69
C ARG A 40 -5.64 14.59 -10.23
N THR A 41 -5.36 13.42 -10.80
CA THR A 41 -5.29 13.16 -12.25
C THR A 41 -6.51 12.42 -12.80
N GLY A 42 -7.64 12.41 -12.07
CA GLY A 42 -8.94 11.85 -12.47
C GLY A 42 -9.21 10.42 -12.00
N THR A 43 -8.18 9.62 -11.72
CA THR A 43 -8.30 8.31 -11.07
C THR A 43 -7.25 8.18 -9.96
N PRO A 44 -7.46 7.32 -8.95
CA PRO A 44 -6.46 7.06 -7.92
C PRO A 44 -5.12 6.60 -8.51
N GLN A 45 -4.07 7.31 -8.15
CA GLN A 45 -2.67 7.06 -8.53
C GLN A 45 -1.78 7.21 -7.30
N ILE A 46 -0.54 6.71 -7.39
CA ILE A 46 0.43 6.76 -6.30
C ILE A 46 1.40 7.91 -6.54
N TYR A 47 1.61 8.68 -5.49
CA TYR A 47 2.50 9.83 -5.44
C TYR A 47 3.51 9.68 -4.30
N VAL A 48 4.65 10.34 -4.44
CA VAL A 48 5.67 10.49 -3.39
C VAL A 48 5.96 11.96 -3.17
N MET A 49 6.08 12.37 -1.91
CA MET A 49 6.45 13.73 -1.51
C MET A 49 7.48 13.71 -0.35
N PRO A 50 8.17 14.83 -0.08
CA PRO A 50 8.96 14.97 1.15
C PRO A 50 8.11 14.78 2.40
N ALA A 51 8.67 14.23 3.46
CA ALA A 51 7.99 14.05 4.74
C ALA A 51 7.59 15.38 5.41
N SER A 52 8.22 16.49 5.03
CA SER A 52 7.83 17.85 5.41
C SER A 52 6.58 18.35 4.69
N GLY A 53 6.00 17.56 3.79
CA GLY A 53 4.90 17.95 2.91
C GLY A 53 5.39 18.67 1.65
N GLY A 54 4.43 19.11 0.84
CA GLY A 54 4.67 19.80 -0.43
C GLY A 54 4.13 19.04 -1.64
N GLU A 55 4.56 19.46 -2.83
CA GLU A 55 4.10 18.86 -4.08
C GLU A 55 4.56 17.41 -4.23
N GLY A 56 3.60 16.52 -4.43
CA GLY A 56 3.85 15.11 -4.71
C GLY A 56 4.15 14.86 -6.17
N THR A 57 5.11 13.98 -6.44
CA THR A 57 5.41 13.46 -7.78
C THR A 57 4.70 12.13 -7.99
N ARG A 58 3.95 11.99 -9.09
CA ARG A 58 3.31 10.72 -9.46
C ARG A 58 4.37 9.69 -9.84
N ILE A 59 4.28 8.49 -9.28
CA ILE A 59 5.18 7.37 -9.62
C ILE A 59 4.48 6.21 -10.32
N SER A 60 3.16 6.04 -10.17
CA SER A 60 2.43 4.99 -10.91
C SER A 60 2.22 5.39 -12.38
N GLY A 61 2.62 4.52 -13.32
CA GLY A 61 2.60 4.84 -14.75
C GLY A 61 1.59 4.08 -15.61
N GLY A 62 1.10 2.91 -15.16
CA GLY A 62 0.25 2.05 -15.99
C GLY A 62 -1.25 2.39 -15.95
N ALA A 63 -2.05 1.63 -16.70
CA ALA A 63 -3.51 1.70 -16.66
C ALA A 63 -4.08 1.17 -15.33
N GLY A 64 -5.30 1.59 -15.00
CA GLY A 64 -6.03 1.17 -13.80
C GLY A 64 -5.98 2.19 -12.66
N ARG A 65 -6.53 1.77 -11.51
CA ARG A 65 -6.55 2.55 -10.27
C ARG A 65 -5.51 1.95 -9.33
N TYR A 66 -4.63 2.79 -8.81
CA TYR A 66 -3.61 2.40 -7.84
C TYR A 66 -3.98 2.98 -6.49
N GLY A 67 -3.94 2.15 -5.46
CA GLY A 67 -4.29 2.57 -4.12
C GLY A 67 -3.41 1.93 -3.06
N THR A 68 -3.63 2.39 -1.83
CA THR A 68 -3.01 1.83 -0.62
C THR A 68 -1.49 1.63 -0.74
N PRO A 69 -0.69 2.64 -1.09
CA PRO A 69 0.75 2.44 -1.20
C PRO A 69 1.40 2.25 0.18
N VAL A 70 2.30 1.29 0.30
CA VAL A 70 3.05 1.04 1.55
C VAL A 70 4.53 0.84 1.25
N TRP A 71 5.37 1.65 1.88
CA TRP A 71 6.82 1.59 1.71
C TRP A 71 7.40 0.31 2.33
N SER A 72 8.31 -0.34 1.60
CA SER A 72 9.09 -1.47 2.12
C SER A 72 9.95 -1.01 3.30
N PRO A 73 10.07 -1.79 4.38
CA PRO A 73 10.98 -1.48 5.48
C PRO A 73 12.47 -1.48 5.05
N ARG A 74 12.78 -2.05 3.87
CA ARG A 74 14.11 -1.99 3.24
C ARG A 74 14.33 -0.72 2.40
N GLY A 75 13.27 0.04 2.13
CA GLY A 75 13.32 1.29 1.36
C GLY A 75 13.41 1.13 -0.15
N ASP A 76 13.47 -0.10 -0.64
CA ASP A 76 13.77 -0.46 -2.03
C ASP A 76 12.53 -0.63 -2.93
N PHE A 77 11.34 -0.76 -2.33
CA PHE A 77 10.06 -0.96 -3.02
C PHE A 77 8.92 -0.21 -2.34
N ILE A 78 7.86 0.06 -3.11
CA ILE A 78 6.52 0.42 -2.64
C ILE A 78 5.57 -0.70 -3.08
N ALA A 79 4.85 -1.29 -2.13
CA ALA A 79 3.74 -2.19 -2.42
C ALA A 79 2.46 -1.39 -2.62
N PHE A 80 1.53 -1.91 -3.42
CA PHE A 80 0.27 -1.22 -3.72
C PHE A 80 -0.85 -2.20 -4.10
N THR A 81 -2.08 -1.71 -4.00
CA THR A 81 -3.25 -2.37 -4.58
C THR A 81 -3.50 -1.77 -5.97
N LYS A 82 -3.87 -2.61 -6.93
CA LYS A 82 -4.23 -2.16 -8.29
C LYS A 82 -5.50 -2.82 -8.76
N GLN A 83 -6.47 -1.98 -9.13
CA GLN A 83 -7.66 -2.41 -9.84
C GLN A 83 -7.48 -2.15 -11.33
N ASN A 84 -7.45 -3.23 -12.12
CA ASN A 84 -7.37 -3.15 -13.57
C ASN A 84 -8.19 -4.27 -14.21
N GLU A 85 -8.93 -3.97 -15.27
CA GLU A 85 -9.73 -4.93 -16.03
C GLU A 85 -10.66 -5.81 -15.15
N GLY A 86 -11.27 -5.20 -14.13
CA GLY A 86 -12.21 -5.87 -13.22
C GLY A 86 -11.56 -6.81 -12.20
N ARG A 87 -10.24 -6.75 -12.02
CA ARG A 87 -9.49 -7.57 -11.07
C ARG A 87 -8.66 -6.71 -10.14
N PHE A 88 -8.51 -7.18 -8.90
CA PHE A 88 -7.62 -6.58 -7.90
C PHE A 88 -6.30 -7.35 -7.88
N HIS A 89 -5.23 -6.61 -7.64
CA HIS A 89 -3.86 -7.10 -7.63
C HIS A 89 -3.13 -6.49 -6.44
N ILE A 90 -2.29 -7.29 -5.79
CA ILE A 90 -1.18 -6.79 -4.99
C ILE A 90 0.00 -6.64 -5.95
N GLY A 91 0.62 -5.46 -5.95
CA GLY A 91 1.79 -5.17 -6.77
C GLY A 91 2.92 -4.56 -5.96
N VAL A 92 4.11 -4.53 -6.57
CA VAL A 92 5.28 -3.81 -6.09
C VAL A 92 5.94 -3.06 -7.23
N MET A 93 6.55 -1.91 -6.93
CA MET A 93 7.38 -1.14 -7.86
C MET A 93 8.54 -0.51 -7.08
N ARG A 94 9.60 -0.12 -7.77
CA ARG A 94 10.67 0.70 -7.18
C ARG A 94 10.12 2.05 -6.76
N THR A 95 10.84 2.76 -5.90
CA THR A 95 10.39 4.04 -5.34
C THR A 95 10.23 5.16 -6.38
N ASP A 96 10.83 4.99 -7.57
CA ASP A 96 10.68 5.88 -8.71
C ASP A 96 9.56 5.44 -9.69
N GLY A 97 8.84 4.37 -9.37
CA GLY A 97 7.79 3.79 -10.21
C GLY A 97 8.27 2.75 -11.23
N SER A 98 9.58 2.53 -11.35
CA SER A 98 10.14 1.52 -12.26
C SER A 98 9.92 0.10 -11.75
N GLU A 99 10.13 -0.88 -12.64
CA GLU A 99 10.02 -2.33 -12.35
C GLU A 99 8.69 -2.73 -11.68
N GLU A 100 7.57 -2.14 -12.12
CA GLU A 100 6.24 -2.54 -11.67
C GLU A 100 6.01 -4.04 -11.92
N ARG A 101 5.59 -4.76 -10.88
CA ARG A 101 5.20 -6.16 -10.95
C ARG A 101 3.94 -6.42 -10.15
N LEU A 102 2.98 -7.10 -10.77
CA LEU A 102 1.79 -7.62 -10.12
C LEU A 102 2.07 -9.03 -9.58
N LEU A 103 1.78 -9.25 -8.30
CA LEU A 103 2.06 -10.48 -7.56
C LEU A 103 0.85 -11.40 -7.47
N THR A 104 -0.35 -10.83 -7.54
CA THR A 104 -1.62 -11.55 -7.42
C THR A 104 -2.63 -11.03 -8.43
N ALA A 105 -3.68 -11.82 -8.68
CA ALA A 105 -4.87 -11.38 -9.39
C ALA A 105 -6.09 -12.08 -8.78
N SER A 106 -7.01 -11.34 -8.15
CA SER A 106 -8.17 -11.91 -7.46
C SER A 106 -9.44 -11.07 -7.70
N PHE A 107 -10.54 -11.46 -7.07
CA PHE A 107 -11.77 -10.67 -7.04
C PHE A 107 -11.59 -9.39 -6.20
N LEU A 108 -10.99 -9.51 -5.03
CA LEU A 108 -10.62 -8.39 -4.15
C LEU A 108 -9.39 -8.79 -3.33
N ASP A 109 -8.32 -8.00 -3.47
CA ASP A 109 -7.07 -8.09 -2.71
C ASP A 109 -6.73 -6.69 -2.20
N GLU A 110 -6.64 -6.51 -0.88
CA GLU A 110 -6.41 -5.21 -0.24
C GLU A 110 -5.77 -5.31 1.15
N GLY A 111 -5.59 -4.19 1.85
CA GLY A 111 -5.12 -4.17 3.24
C GLY A 111 -3.73 -4.76 3.40
N LEU A 112 -2.74 -4.23 2.66
CA LEU A 112 -1.40 -4.80 2.57
C LEU A 112 -0.47 -4.33 3.69
N THR A 113 0.37 -5.24 4.17
CA THR A 113 1.39 -4.98 5.19
C THR A 113 2.67 -5.76 4.88
N TRP A 114 3.82 -5.15 5.16
CA TRP A 114 5.13 -5.76 4.95
C TRP A 114 5.58 -6.56 6.16
N ALA A 115 6.13 -7.75 5.92
CA ALA A 115 7.01 -8.37 6.89
C ALA A 115 8.21 -7.46 7.17
N PRO A 116 8.73 -7.39 8.41
CA PRO A 116 9.79 -6.45 8.80
C PRO A 116 11.11 -6.69 8.04
N ASN A 117 11.28 -7.87 7.43
CA ASN A 117 12.43 -8.18 6.57
C ASN A 117 12.30 -7.63 5.12
N GLY A 118 11.15 -7.05 4.76
CA GLY A 118 10.85 -6.49 3.43
C GLY A 118 10.79 -7.51 2.29
N ARG A 119 10.51 -8.78 2.57
CA ARG A 119 10.48 -9.86 1.56
C ARG A 119 9.13 -10.51 1.34
N VAL A 120 8.20 -10.31 2.27
CA VAL A 120 6.87 -10.94 2.25
C VAL A 120 5.84 -9.86 2.51
N LEU A 121 4.74 -9.94 1.78
CA LEU A 121 3.55 -9.13 2.00
C LEU A 121 2.46 -10.02 2.60
N MET A 122 1.69 -9.48 3.53
CA MET A 122 0.40 -10.03 3.96
C MET A 122 -0.71 -9.08 3.52
N PHE A 123 -1.86 -9.61 3.15
CA PHE A 123 -3.00 -8.85 2.65
C PHE A 123 -4.31 -9.61 2.91
N THR A 124 -5.42 -8.89 2.84
CA THR A 124 -6.78 -9.44 2.88
C THR A 124 -7.19 -9.86 1.46
N ARG A 125 -7.80 -11.04 1.32
CA ARG A 125 -8.46 -11.49 0.11
C ARG A 125 -9.92 -11.83 0.39
N GLU A 126 -10.82 -11.37 -0.47
CA GLU A 126 -12.22 -11.76 -0.47
C GLU A 126 -12.57 -12.56 -1.73
N THR A 127 -13.32 -13.65 -1.55
CA THR A 127 -13.83 -14.46 -2.68
C THR A 127 -15.13 -13.88 -3.23
N ALA A 128 -15.35 -14.03 -4.54
CA ALA A 128 -16.56 -13.53 -5.19
C ALA A 128 -17.82 -14.29 -4.74
N GLY A 129 -18.98 -13.61 -4.80
CA GLY A 129 -20.30 -14.19 -4.58
C GLY A 129 -20.94 -13.80 -3.24
N ALA A 130 -22.24 -14.11 -3.08
CA ALA A 130 -23.01 -13.72 -1.89
C ALA A 130 -22.52 -14.39 -0.59
N GLU A 131 -21.79 -15.50 -0.71
CA GLU A 131 -21.17 -16.22 0.41
C GLU A 131 -19.66 -15.95 0.53
N GLY A 132 -19.16 -14.90 -0.15
CA GLY A 132 -17.76 -14.49 -0.11
C GLY A 132 -17.25 -14.34 1.32
N GLN A 133 -16.04 -14.84 1.59
CA GLN A 133 -15.39 -14.74 2.89
C GLN A 133 -14.04 -14.04 2.76
N THR A 134 -13.70 -13.25 3.77
CA THR A 134 -12.38 -12.63 3.88
C THR A 134 -11.40 -13.59 4.54
N SER A 135 -10.18 -13.61 4.03
CA SER A 135 -9.09 -14.40 4.59
C SER A 135 -7.77 -13.66 4.44
N LEU A 136 -6.84 -13.94 5.34
CA LEU A 136 -5.48 -13.39 5.25
C LEU A 136 -4.64 -14.26 4.33
N TRP A 137 -3.88 -13.62 3.46
CA TRP A 137 -2.94 -14.26 2.54
C TRP A 137 -1.58 -13.64 2.66
N SER A 138 -0.54 -14.41 2.37
CA SER A 138 0.82 -13.92 2.22
C SER A 138 1.41 -14.34 0.90
N VAL A 139 2.28 -13.49 0.36
CA VAL A 139 3.02 -13.73 -0.88
C VAL A 139 4.42 -13.16 -0.73
N ASP A 140 5.43 -13.86 -1.26
CA ASP A 140 6.76 -13.28 -1.31
C ASP A 140 6.87 -12.27 -2.46
N ILE A 141 7.80 -11.31 -2.36
CA ILE A 141 7.90 -10.24 -3.35
C ILE A 141 8.13 -10.74 -4.78
N THR A 142 8.63 -11.96 -4.99
CA THR A 142 8.78 -12.54 -6.34
C THR A 142 7.46 -12.97 -6.97
N GLY A 143 6.35 -12.91 -6.23
CA GLY A 143 5.03 -13.41 -6.64
C GLY A 143 4.87 -14.92 -6.42
N ARG A 144 5.86 -15.56 -5.78
CA ARG A 144 5.82 -16.98 -5.43
C ARG A 144 5.31 -17.16 -4.00
N ASN A 145 5.16 -18.41 -3.59
CA ASN A 145 4.75 -18.79 -2.22
C ASN A 145 3.47 -18.11 -1.73
N LEU A 146 2.52 -17.87 -2.64
CA LEU A 146 1.20 -17.37 -2.30
C LEU A 146 0.47 -18.41 -1.44
N LYS A 147 0.14 -18.06 -0.20
CA LYS A 147 -0.50 -18.96 0.75
C LYS A 147 -1.53 -18.24 1.61
N GLN A 148 -2.62 -18.92 1.90
CA GLN A 148 -3.59 -18.49 2.91
C GLN A 148 -2.99 -18.69 4.31
N ILE A 149 -3.29 -17.76 5.22
CA ILE A 149 -2.94 -17.85 6.64
C ILE A 149 -4.12 -18.47 7.38
N ALA A 150 -3.84 -19.45 8.23
CA ALA A 150 -4.86 -20.12 9.02
C ALA A 150 -5.38 -19.18 10.13
N THR A 151 -6.70 -19.08 10.22
CA THR A 151 -7.45 -18.31 11.23
C THR A 151 -8.69 -19.11 11.64
N ASP A 152 -9.23 -18.88 12.84
CA ASP A 152 -10.41 -19.60 13.36
C ASP A 152 -11.75 -19.14 12.72
N GLY A 153 -11.67 -18.34 11.65
CA GLY A 153 -12.80 -17.76 10.93
C GLY A 153 -12.34 -16.72 9.90
N PRO A 154 -13.28 -15.96 9.34
CA PRO A 154 -12.97 -14.87 8.42
C PRO A 154 -12.07 -13.82 9.08
N ALA A 155 -11.13 -13.27 8.31
CA ALA A 155 -10.14 -12.34 8.83
C ALA A 155 -9.72 -11.31 7.78
N SER A 156 -9.47 -10.09 8.24
CA SER A 156 -9.09 -8.91 7.45
C SER A 156 -8.08 -8.05 8.21
N ASP A 157 -7.67 -6.93 7.59
CA ASP A 157 -6.87 -5.87 8.18
C ASP A 157 -5.56 -6.33 8.84
N PRO A 158 -4.70 -7.07 8.12
CA PRO A 158 -3.46 -7.56 8.69
C PRO A 158 -2.49 -6.41 9.00
N ALA A 159 -1.82 -6.49 10.14
CA ALA A 159 -0.73 -5.61 10.52
C ALA A 159 0.47 -6.44 10.99
N TRP A 160 1.58 -6.35 10.27
CA TRP A 160 2.81 -7.03 10.71
C TRP A 160 3.49 -6.24 11.82
N SER A 161 3.97 -6.92 12.85
CA SER A 161 4.79 -6.29 13.89
C SER A 161 6.13 -5.81 13.32
N PRO A 162 6.78 -4.81 13.96
CA PRO A 162 8.20 -4.56 13.74
C PRO A 162 9.05 -5.78 14.16
N LEU A 163 10.37 -5.68 13.98
CA LEU A 163 11.30 -6.65 14.56
C LEU A 163 11.12 -6.70 16.07
N LEU A 164 10.90 -7.91 16.60
CA LEU A 164 10.82 -8.16 18.03
C LEU A 164 12.25 -8.32 18.57
N PRO A 165 12.56 -7.74 19.75
CA PRO A 165 13.87 -7.84 20.40
C PRO A 165 14.20 -9.26 20.89
#